data_AF-A0A939FH28-F1
#
_entry.id   AF-A0A939FH28-F1
#
_cell.length_a   1.000
_cell.length_b   1.000
_cell.length_c   1.000
_cell.angle_alpha   90.00
_cell.angle_beta   90.00
_cell.angle_gamma   90.00
#
_symmetry.space_group_name_H-M   'P 1'
#
loop_
_entity.id
_entity.type
_entity.pdbx_description
1 polymer ?
#
loop_
_entity_poly.entity_id
_entity_poly.type
_entity_poly.pdbx_seq_one_letter_code
_entity_poly.pdbx_strand_id
1 'polypeptide(L)' 'FTGAFRKPREVNWLFGWTLLMLGLITGRTGYSLPDDLLSGTGIRFAQGAILSVPVVGTYLSFFLFGGEFPGHDII' A
#
# COMPACT_ATOMS: atom_id res chain seq x y z
N PHE A 1 7.29 -17.96 -21.01
CA PHE A 1 6.16 -18.15 -20.07
C PHE A 1 5.51 -19.52 -20.32
N THR A 2 5.32 -20.34 -19.28
CA THR A 2 4.85 -21.75 -19.39
C THR A 2 3.33 -21.93 -19.24
N GLY A 3 2.58 -20.85 -18.98
CA GLY A 3 1.11 -20.91 -18.91
C GLY A 3 0.54 -21.62 -17.67
N ALA A 4 1.32 -21.67 -16.58
CA ALA A 4 1.01 -22.40 -15.34
C ALA A 4 -0.18 -21.86 -14.51
N PHE A 5 -0.88 -20.83 -14.99
CA PHE A 5 -2.05 -20.23 -14.34
C PHE A 5 -3.38 -20.91 -14.70
N ARG A 6 -3.40 -21.82 -15.68
CA ARG A 6 -4.62 -22.55 -16.12
C ARG A 6 -5.00 -23.67 -15.15
N LYS A 7 -6.25 -24.18 -15.26
CA LYS A 7 -6.71 -25.38 -14.53
C LYS A 7 -5.65 -26.49 -14.53
N PRO A 8 -5.44 -27.19 -13.39
CA PRO A 8 -6.16 -27.07 -12.13
C PRO A 8 -5.55 -26.07 -11.13
N ARG A 9 -4.57 -25.23 -11.54
CA ARG A 9 -3.73 -24.42 -10.62
C ARG A 9 -4.18 -22.97 -10.42
N GLU A 10 -5.37 -22.61 -10.89
CA GLU A 10 -5.92 -21.25 -10.85
C GLU A 10 -5.95 -20.68 -9.42
N VAL A 11 -6.38 -21.48 -8.44
CA VAL A 11 -6.45 -21.06 -7.04
C VAL A 11 -5.05 -20.81 -6.46
N ASN A 12 -4.09 -21.70 -6.73
CA ASN A 12 -2.71 -21.52 -6.27
C ASN A 12 -2.06 -20.28 -6.90
N TRP A 13 -2.41 -19.97 -8.16
CA TRP A 13 -1.96 -18.76 -8.81
C TRP A 13 -2.54 -17.49 -8.16
N LEU A 14 -3.82 -17.49 -7.77
CA LEU A 14 -4.43 -16.39 -7.02
C LEU A 14 -3.76 -16.17 -5.66
N PHE A 15 -3.40 -17.24 -4.94
CA PHE A 15 -2.61 -17.13 -3.71
C PHE A 15 -1.23 -16.54 -3.97
N GLY A 16 -0.53 -16.99 -5.02
CA GLY A 16 0.76 -16.42 -5.40
C GLY A 16 0.68 -14.93 -5.74
N TRP A 17 -0.37 -14.52 -6.44
CA TRP A 17 -0.63 -13.11 -6.74
C TRP A 17 -0.93 -12.29 -5.49
N THR A 18 -1.73 -12.85 -4.56
CA THR A 18 -2.04 -12.20 -3.28
C THR A 18 -0.79 -12.02 -2.43
N LEU A 19 0.04 -13.07 -2.33
CA LEU A 19 1.31 -13.02 -1.60
C LEU A 19 2.28 -12.01 -2.21
N LEU A 20 2.31 -11.88 -3.54
CA LEU A 20 3.10 -10.87 -4.23
C LEU A 20 2.66 -9.45 -3.85
N MET A 21 1.35 -9.18 -3.84
CA MET A 21 0.84 -7.86 -3.45
C MET A 21 1.13 -7.55 -1.98
N LEU A 22 0.96 -8.52 -1.08
CA LEU A 22 1.31 -8.37 0.33
C LEU A 22 2.81 -8.09 0.53
N GLY A 23 3.68 -8.81 -0.18
CA GLY A 23 5.13 -8.59 -0.11
C GLY A 23 5.54 -7.19 -0.56
N LEU A 24 4.93 -6.67 -1.63
CA LEU A 24 5.15 -5.31 -2.11
C LEU A 24 4.71 -4.25 -1.10
N ILE A 25 3.53 -4.43 -0.50
CA ILE A 25 2.99 -3.50 0.51
C ILE A 25 3.88 -3.53 1.76
N THR A 26 4.16 -4.71 2.32
CA THR A 26 5.01 -4.87 3.51
C THR A 26 6.42 -4.33 3.27
N GLY A 27 7.00 -4.55 2.08
CA GLY A 27 8.31 -3.99 1.73
C GLY A 27 8.32 -2.45 1.70
N ARG A 28 7.23 -1.83 1.22
CA ARG A 28 7.08 -0.37 1.21
C ARG A 28 6.84 0.19 2.62
N THR A 29 5.96 -0.43 3.41
CA THR A 29 5.72 -0.01 4.80
C THR A 29 6.97 -0.20 5.66
N GLY A 30 7.72 -1.28 5.48
CA GLY A 30 8.98 -1.52 6.19
C GLY A 30 10.07 -0.49 5.86
N TYR A 31 10.13 -0.03 4.60
CA TYR A 31 11.00 1.08 4.21
C TYR A 31 10.57 2.42 4.80
N SER A 32 9.31 2.55 5.24
CA SER A 32 8.81 3.81 5.80
C SER A 32 9.13 4.02 7.29
N LEU A 33 9.44 2.95 8.03
CA LEU A 33 9.77 2.96 9.47
C LEU A 33 11.03 3.76 9.90
N PRO A 34 12.09 3.92 9.08
CA PRO A 34 13.29 4.67 9.48
C PRO A 34 13.12 6.19 9.50
N ASP A 35 11.95 6.71 9.10
CA ASP A 35 11.59 8.15 9.04
C ASP A 35 12.70 9.06 8.46
N ASP A 36 13.33 8.60 7.36
CA ASP A 36 14.30 9.41 6.61
C ASP A 36 13.60 10.33 5.59
N LEU A 37 14.31 11.34 5.08
CA LEU A 37 13.77 12.33 4.13
C LEU A 37 13.14 11.68 2.87
N LEU A 38 13.62 10.49 2.52
CA LEU A 38 13.17 9.69 1.38
C LEU A 38 11.89 8.89 1.71
N SER A 39 11.76 8.34 2.92
CA SER A 39 10.54 7.76 3.48
C SER A 39 9.41 8.81 3.55
N GLY A 40 9.68 9.99 4.11
CA GLY A 40 8.69 11.06 4.26
C GLY A 40 8.10 11.55 2.92
N THR A 41 8.91 11.55 1.86
CA THR A 41 8.43 11.86 0.49
C THR A 41 7.55 10.74 -0.07
N GLY A 42 7.87 9.48 0.26
CA GLY A 42 7.06 8.30 -0.09
C GLY A 42 5.69 8.29 0.57
N ILE A 43 5.60 8.70 1.85
CA ILE A 43 4.34 8.82 2.58
C ILE A 43 3.46 9.91 1.98
N ARG A 44 4.04 11.06 1.60
CA ARG A 44 3.32 12.14 0.90
C ARG A 44 2.77 11.70 -0.47
N PHE A 45 3.51 10.87 -1.21
CA PHE A 45 2.99 10.29 -2.45
C PHE A 45 1.81 9.34 -2.20
N ALA A 46 1.89 8.50 -1.16
CA ALA A 46 0.81 7.60 -0.78
C ALA A 46 -0.46 8.36 -0.38
N GLN A 47 -0.32 9.46 0.37
CA GLN A 47 -1.44 10.35 0.70
C GLN A 47 -2.06 10.95 -0.57
N GLY A 48 -1.25 11.42 -1.52
CA GLY A 48 -1.74 11.94 -2.81
C GLY A 48 -2.53 10.88 -3.60
N ALA A 49 -2.07 9.63 -3.60
CA ALA A 49 -2.79 8.52 -4.22
C ALA A 49 -4.13 8.23 -3.50
N ILE A 50 -4.18 8.28 -2.18
CA ILE A 50 -5.41 8.08 -1.40
C ILE A 50 -6.42 9.20 -1.68
N LEU A 51 -5.96 10.46 -1.73
CA LEU A 51 -6.80 11.61 -2.06
C LEU A 51 -7.31 11.59 -3.51
N SER A 52 -6.65 10.87 -4.41
CA SER A 52 -7.11 10.70 -5.79
C SER A 52 -8.38 9.86 -5.92
N VAL A 53 -8.79 9.16 -4.85
CA VAL A 53 -10.03 8.38 -4.83
C VAL A 53 -11.22 9.34 -4.68
N PRO A 54 -12.10 9.46 -5.69
CA PRO A 54 -13.25 10.34 -5.60
C PRO A 54 -14.20 9.84 -4.51
N VAL A 55 -14.95 10.76 -3.90
CA VAL A 55 -15.96 10.52 -2.84
C VAL A 55 -15.39 10.14 -1.47
N VAL A 56 -14.40 9.25 -1.39
CA VAL A 56 -13.92 8.70 -0.10
C VAL A 56 -12.46 9.00 0.24
N GLY A 57 -11.68 9.60 -0.68
CA GLY A 57 -10.25 9.82 -0.48
C GLY A 57 -9.90 10.66 0.75
N THR A 58 -10.70 11.68 1.06
CA THR A 58 -10.52 12.53 2.25
C THR A 58 -10.78 11.76 3.56
N TYR A 59 -11.82 10.93 3.60
CA TYR A 59 -12.12 10.09 4.77
C TYR A 59 -11.05 9.01 4.97
N LEU A 60 -10.60 8.36 3.89
CA LEU A 60 -9.53 7.35 3.94
C LEU A 60 -8.21 7.95 4.44
N SER A 61 -7.84 9.13 3.95
CA SER A 61 -6.66 9.85 4.43
C SER A 61 -6.79 10.19 5.92
N PHE A 62 -7.96 10.64 6.36
CA PHE A 62 -8.19 11.01 7.76
C PHE A 62 -8.10 9.82 8.71
N PHE A 63 -8.67 8.67 8.34
CA PHE A 63 -8.59 7.45 9.14
C PHE A 63 -7.19 6.83 9.16
N LEU A 64 -6.43 6.95 8.07
CA LEU A 64 -5.07 6.39 7.99
C LEU A 64 -4.07 7.21 8.81
N PHE A 65 -4.16 8.53 8.79
CA PHE A 65 -3.17 9.40 9.46
C PHE A 65 -3.63 9.90 10.85
N GLY A 66 -4.84 9.56 11.30
CA GLY A 66 -5.37 9.97 12.61
C GLY A 66 -5.70 11.47 12.71
N GLY A 67 -5.74 12.20 11.59
CA GLY A 67 -5.93 13.65 11.54
C GLY A 67 -5.49 14.26 10.21
N GLU A 68 -5.27 15.58 10.19
CA GLU A 68 -4.59 16.22 9.06
C GLU A 68 -3.12 15.77 9.02
N PHE A 69 -2.65 15.44 7.82
CA PHE A 69 -1.26 15.09 7.57
C PHE A 69 -0.32 16.17 8.17
N PRO A 70 0.75 15.81 8.89
CA PRO A 70 1.41 14.50 8.95
C PRO A 70 0.94 13.55 10.07
N GLY A 71 -0.12 13.86 10.82
CA GLY A 71 -0.66 12.96 11.85
C GLY A 71 0.30 12.68 13.02
N HIS A 72 -0.13 11.88 13.99
CA HIS A 72 0.69 11.37 15.11
C HIS A 72 0.70 9.83 15.19
N ASP A 73 -0.12 9.14 14.39
CA ASP A 73 -0.28 7.68 14.43
C ASP A 73 0.61 6.94 13.42
N ILE A 74 1.14 7.62 12.41
CA ILE A 74 2.10 7.08 11.44
C ILE A 74 3.42 7.83 11.56
N ILE A 75 4.32 7.28 12.38
CA ILE A 75 5.77 7.52 12.42
C ILE A 75 6.43 6.15 12.68
#